data_AF-A0A923JAA2-F1
#
_entry.id   AF-A0A923JAA2-F1
#
_cell.length_a   1.000
_cell.length_b   1.000
_cell.length_c   1.000
_cell.angle_alpha   90.00
_cell.angle_beta   90.00
_cell.angle_gamma   90.00
#
_symmetry.space_group_name_H-M   'P 1'
#
loop_
_entity.id
_entity.type
_entity.pdbx_description
1 polymer ?
#
loop_
_entity_poly.entity_id
_entity_poly.type
_entity_poly.pdbx_seq_one_letter_code
_entity_poly.pdbx_strand_id
1 'polypeptide(L)'
;MTNPASTLLAVHLDRSSPLRPLLPTLRSGLATLLDAQAAEPGDLQVVVSTGDDLTRSLPDGTHPPAVPVPGAEAAAALPAKLRALDGPDLPTGAARLLDAVGDELAARAEADRPDRVVVLLVGEAGVGDTAAARERIAHQHSTYAWEFVLVDVLTDGVPAGRRATAAAGGAPAGAEQAEGAGDDPQGTAAVAVADRPGAPAAAARFGVPATATITAGPGAEGVTAALAAASAFVSRARTTRPYEPVDGFSDDERAAAEVPDTRPGWRKLLRIR
;
A
#
# COMPACT_ATOMS: atom_id res chain seq x y z
N MET A 1 3.51 -21.97 -21.98
CA MET A 1 3.32 -20.54 -22.30
C MET A 1 2.08 -20.10 -21.56
N THR A 2 2.16 -19.01 -20.82
CA THR A 2 1.07 -18.32 -20.12
C THR A 2 -0.01 -17.82 -21.09
N ASN A 3 -1.19 -17.43 -20.58
CA ASN A 3 -2.25 -16.81 -21.36
C ASN A 3 -1.93 -15.30 -21.58
N PRO A 4 -1.49 -14.89 -22.79
CA PRO A 4 -0.89 -13.58 -23.06
C PRO A 4 -1.87 -12.39 -22.96
N ALA A 5 -3.18 -12.65 -22.85
CA ALA A 5 -4.20 -11.62 -22.69
C ALA A 5 -4.76 -11.52 -21.27
N SER A 6 -4.26 -12.34 -20.33
CA SER A 6 -4.81 -12.47 -18.98
C SER A 6 -3.94 -11.78 -17.93
N THR A 7 -4.58 -10.94 -17.11
CA THR A 7 -4.00 -10.32 -15.92
C THR A 7 -4.71 -10.81 -14.67
N LEU A 8 -3.95 -11.16 -13.64
CA LEU A 8 -4.45 -11.33 -12.29
C LEU A 8 -4.14 -10.09 -11.44
N LEU A 9 -5.18 -9.44 -10.91
CA LEU A 9 -5.07 -8.39 -9.90
C LEU A 9 -5.37 -9.00 -8.52
N ALA A 10 -4.33 -9.14 -7.69
CA ALA A 10 -4.45 -9.57 -6.31
C ALA A 10 -4.45 -8.36 -5.39
N VAL A 11 -5.48 -8.20 -4.56
CA VAL A 11 -5.64 -7.03 -3.68
C VAL A 11 -5.68 -7.48 -2.24
N HIS A 12 -4.89 -6.86 -1.37
CA HIS A 12 -5.11 -6.91 0.07
C HIS A 12 -5.54 -5.53 0.57
N LEU A 13 -6.69 -5.48 1.24
CA LEU A 13 -7.24 -4.29 1.86
C LEU A 13 -7.19 -4.43 3.39
N ASP A 14 -6.29 -3.66 4.00
CA ASP A 14 -6.11 -3.55 5.44
C ASP A 14 -7.38 -3.06 6.12
N ARG A 15 -7.84 -3.83 7.12
CA ARG A 15 -8.99 -3.46 7.95
C ARG A 15 -8.62 -3.11 9.39
N SER A 16 -7.36 -2.86 9.69
CA SER A 16 -6.89 -2.52 11.03
C SER A 16 -7.69 -1.37 11.65
N SER A 17 -7.86 -1.43 12.98
CA SER A 17 -8.70 -0.49 13.72
C SER A 17 -8.40 1.00 13.50
N PRO A 18 -7.15 1.46 13.29
CA PRO A 18 -6.86 2.84 12.92
C PRO A 18 -7.56 3.30 11.62
N LEU A 19 -7.78 2.39 10.67
CA LEU A 19 -8.45 2.67 9.39
C LEU A 19 -9.98 2.65 9.48
N ARG A 20 -10.57 2.30 10.64
CA ARG A 20 -12.03 2.21 10.83
C ARG A 20 -12.82 3.40 10.25
N PRO A 21 -12.40 4.67 10.42
CA PRO A 21 -13.12 5.82 9.87
C PRO A 21 -13.06 5.93 8.34
N LEU A 22 -12.09 5.27 7.71
CA LEU A 22 -11.82 5.31 6.27
C LEU A 22 -12.32 4.05 5.55
N LEU A 23 -12.70 2.98 6.26
CA LEU A 23 -13.19 1.73 5.65
C LEU A 23 -14.31 1.92 4.61
N PRO A 24 -15.32 2.80 4.81
CA PRO A 24 -16.33 3.04 3.77
C PRO A 24 -15.73 3.63 2.49
N THR A 25 -14.79 4.59 2.63
CA THR A 25 -14.11 5.21 1.50
C THR A 25 -13.18 4.23 0.81
N LEU A 26 -12.40 3.45 1.57
CA LEU A 26 -11.53 2.40 1.06
C LEU A 26 -12.32 1.36 0.25
N ARG A 27 -13.45 0.86 0.79
CA ARG A 27 -14.34 -0.06 0.06
C ARG A 27 -14.85 0.57 -1.24
N SER A 28 -15.38 1.80 -1.17
CA SER A 28 -15.97 2.46 -2.34
C SER A 28 -14.94 2.79 -3.41
N GLY A 29 -13.74 3.22 -3.00
CA GLY A 29 -12.63 3.50 -3.91
C GLY A 29 -12.11 2.23 -4.56
N LEU A 30 -11.99 1.13 -3.81
CA LEU A 30 -11.61 -0.16 -4.38
C LEU A 30 -12.65 -0.67 -5.37
N ALA A 31 -13.94 -0.57 -5.06
CA ALA A 31 -15.01 -0.93 -6.00
C ALA A 31 -14.89 -0.12 -7.31
N THR A 32 -14.65 1.19 -7.20
CA THR A 32 -14.46 2.08 -8.36
C THR A 32 -13.24 1.69 -9.19
N LEU A 33 -12.13 1.34 -8.53
CA LEU A 33 -10.92 0.83 -9.20
C LEU A 33 -11.23 -0.47 -9.94
N LEU A 34 -11.90 -1.43 -9.30
CA LEU A 34 -12.23 -2.71 -9.92
C LEU A 34 -13.15 -2.56 -11.13
N ASP A 35 -14.18 -1.70 -11.03
CA ASP A 35 -15.07 -1.39 -12.16
C ASP A 35 -14.29 -0.75 -13.33
N ALA A 36 -13.38 0.19 -13.03
CA ALA A 36 -12.54 0.80 -14.06
C ALA A 36 -11.61 -0.24 -14.73
N GLN A 37 -10.99 -1.11 -13.94
CA GLN A 37 -10.13 -2.16 -14.47
C GLN A 37 -10.90 -3.22 -15.27
N ALA A 38 -12.13 -3.54 -14.89
CA ALA A 38 -12.98 -4.46 -15.64
C ALA A 38 -13.40 -3.92 -17.02
N ALA A 39 -13.41 -2.59 -17.21
CA ALA A 39 -13.76 -1.94 -18.47
C ALA A 39 -12.59 -1.85 -19.47
N GLU A 40 -11.35 -2.05 -19.00
CA GLU A 40 -10.15 -2.04 -19.84
C GLU A 40 -10.02 -3.33 -20.66
N PRO A 41 -9.44 -3.29 -21.88
CA PRO A 41 -9.25 -4.48 -22.71
C PRO A 41 -8.43 -5.60 -22.03
N GLY A 42 -8.72 -6.85 -22.41
CA GLY A 42 -8.05 -8.04 -21.92
C GLY A 42 -8.84 -8.77 -20.82
N ASP A 43 -8.39 -9.99 -20.49
CA ASP A 43 -9.03 -10.82 -19.48
C ASP A 43 -8.50 -10.44 -18.09
N LEU A 44 -9.37 -9.85 -17.26
CA LEU A 44 -9.04 -9.53 -15.87
C LEU A 44 -9.59 -10.60 -14.94
N GLN A 45 -8.71 -11.19 -14.14
CA GLN A 45 -9.06 -11.99 -12.97
C GLN A 45 -8.71 -11.22 -11.71
N VAL A 46 -9.53 -11.33 -10.66
CA VAL A 46 -9.32 -10.58 -9.42
C VAL A 46 -9.41 -11.50 -8.22
N VAL A 47 -8.46 -11.34 -7.30
CA VAL A 47 -8.53 -11.88 -5.94
C VAL A 47 -8.54 -10.69 -4.98
N VAL A 48 -9.50 -10.65 -4.07
CA VAL A 48 -9.51 -9.65 -3.00
C VAL A 48 -9.44 -10.36 -1.66
N SER A 49 -8.46 -9.97 -0.84
CA SER A 49 -8.40 -10.28 0.58
C SER A 49 -8.67 -9.04 1.42
N THR A 50 -9.47 -9.21 2.45
CA THR A 50 -9.72 -8.22 3.48
C THR A 50 -9.29 -8.72 4.86
N GLY A 51 -8.36 -9.67 4.99
CA GLY A 51 -7.76 -10.01 6.31
C GLY A 51 -8.33 -11.24 7.04
N ASP A 52 -9.58 -11.67 6.81
CA ASP A 52 -10.11 -12.94 7.38
C ASP A 52 -10.50 -13.99 6.32
N ASP A 53 -10.76 -13.55 5.09
CA ASP A 53 -11.35 -14.32 3.99
C ASP A 53 -10.37 -15.34 3.39
N LEU A 54 -9.19 -14.87 3.00
CA LEU A 54 -7.99 -15.66 2.73
C LEU A 54 -7.08 -15.71 3.97
N THR A 55 -7.58 -15.08 5.03
CA THR A 55 -6.97 -14.65 6.29
C THR A 55 -6.69 -15.78 7.28
N ARG A 56 -7.66 -16.68 7.39
CA ARG A 56 -7.69 -17.66 8.46
C ARG A 56 -6.74 -18.81 8.13
N SER A 57 -5.55 -18.79 8.73
CA SER A 57 -4.76 -20.01 8.87
C SER A 57 -5.66 -21.07 9.52
N LEU A 58 -5.94 -22.13 8.79
CA LEU A 58 -6.65 -23.29 9.32
C LEU A 58 -5.75 -23.98 10.36
N PRO A 59 -6.31 -24.78 11.28
CA PRO A 59 -5.54 -25.43 12.34
C PRO A 59 -4.37 -26.30 11.86
N ASP A 60 -4.41 -26.74 10.61
CA ASP A 60 -3.38 -27.53 9.93
C ASP A 60 -2.31 -26.68 9.23
N GLY A 61 -2.37 -25.35 9.35
CA GLY A 61 -1.45 -24.41 8.71
C GLY A 61 -1.80 -24.06 7.27
N THR A 62 -2.87 -24.64 6.70
CA THR A 62 -3.34 -24.30 5.35
C THR A 62 -4.15 -22.99 5.34
N HIS A 63 -4.44 -22.46 4.17
CA HIS A 63 -5.25 -21.26 3.96
C HIS A 63 -6.38 -21.55 2.97
N PRO A 64 -7.51 -20.83 3.02
CA PRO A 64 -8.54 -20.90 1.99
C PRO A 64 -7.96 -20.54 0.61
N PRO A 65 -8.38 -21.22 -0.48
CA PRO A 65 -7.83 -20.96 -1.80
C PRO A 65 -8.16 -19.54 -2.28
N ALA A 66 -7.18 -18.86 -2.87
CA ALA A 66 -7.33 -17.55 -3.50
C ALA A 66 -7.96 -17.65 -4.89
N VAL A 67 -9.16 -18.23 -4.97
CA VAL A 67 -9.86 -18.45 -6.25
C VAL A 67 -10.20 -17.09 -6.89
N PRO A 68 -9.64 -16.74 -8.06
CA PRO A 68 -9.94 -15.50 -8.72
C PRO A 68 -11.35 -15.50 -9.30
N VAL A 69 -11.99 -14.34 -9.26
CA VAL A 69 -13.25 -14.07 -9.95
C VAL A 69 -13.00 -13.26 -11.23
N PRO A 70 -13.88 -13.33 -12.23
CA PRO A 70 -13.81 -12.42 -13.37
C PRO A 70 -13.87 -10.95 -12.93
N GLY A 71 -13.15 -10.06 -13.60
CA GLY A 71 -13.09 -8.64 -13.26
C GLY A 71 -14.46 -7.96 -13.16
N ALA A 72 -15.39 -8.31 -14.06
CA ALA A 72 -16.76 -7.80 -14.05
C ALA A 72 -17.58 -8.20 -12.80
N GLU A 73 -17.17 -9.23 -12.06
CA GLU A 73 -17.83 -9.70 -10.85
C GLU A 73 -17.12 -9.22 -9.57
N ALA A 74 -15.89 -8.71 -9.69
CA ALA A 74 -15.02 -8.43 -8.57
C ALA A 74 -15.55 -7.35 -7.61
N ALA A 75 -16.11 -6.25 -8.16
CA ALA A 75 -16.68 -5.19 -7.34
C ALA A 75 -17.92 -5.66 -6.56
N ALA A 76 -18.74 -6.51 -7.17
CA ALA A 76 -19.92 -7.10 -6.54
C ALA A 76 -19.56 -8.12 -5.44
N ALA A 77 -18.41 -8.79 -5.58
CA ALA A 77 -17.89 -9.73 -4.58
C ALA A 77 -17.39 -9.05 -3.29
N LEU A 78 -17.15 -7.73 -3.30
CA LEU A 78 -16.71 -7.01 -2.11
C LEU A 78 -17.77 -7.04 -0.99
N PRO A 79 -17.39 -7.33 0.28
CA PRO A 79 -18.33 -7.32 1.40
C PRO A 79 -19.04 -5.97 1.54
N ALA A 80 -20.38 -5.97 1.59
CA ALA A 80 -21.20 -4.76 1.64
C ALA A 80 -20.78 -3.77 2.74
N LYS A 81 -20.24 -4.29 3.86
CA LYS A 81 -19.63 -3.52 4.94
C LYS A 81 -18.34 -4.19 5.39
N LEU A 82 -17.27 -3.41 5.50
CA LEU A 82 -16.02 -3.84 6.11
C LEU A 82 -16.10 -3.63 7.62
N ARG A 83 -15.67 -4.62 8.40
CA ARG A 83 -15.53 -4.52 9.86
C ARG A 83 -14.07 -4.28 10.20
N ALA A 84 -13.78 -3.46 11.19
CA ALA A 84 -12.40 -3.29 11.64
C ALA A 84 -11.86 -4.58 12.28
N LEU A 85 -10.57 -4.82 12.11
CA LEU A 85 -9.78 -5.84 12.80
C LEU A 85 -8.96 -5.21 13.92
N ASP A 86 -8.68 -6.00 14.95
CA ASP A 86 -7.79 -5.60 16.02
C ASP A 86 -6.33 -5.88 15.61
N GLY A 87 -5.46 -4.89 15.83
CA GLY A 87 -4.03 -4.99 15.48
C GLY A 87 -3.69 -4.65 14.02
N PRO A 88 -2.40 -4.72 13.64
CA PRO A 88 -1.94 -4.49 12.28
C PRO A 88 -2.30 -5.66 11.37
N ASP A 89 -2.95 -5.38 10.24
CA ASP A 89 -3.44 -6.39 9.29
C ASP A 89 -2.53 -6.46 8.05
N LEU A 90 -2.15 -5.30 7.49
CA LEU A 90 -1.43 -5.20 6.21
C LEU A 90 -0.22 -6.15 6.07
N PRO A 91 0.73 -6.25 7.02
CA PRO A 91 1.88 -7.13 6.84
C PRO A 91 1.51 -8.62 6.79
N THR A 92 0.64 -9.07 7.70
CA THR A 92 0.22 -10.47 7.79
C THR A 92 -0.68 -10.84 6.62
N GLY A 93 -1.65 -9.98 6.30
CA GLY A 93 -2.56 -10.18 5.18
C GLY A 93 -1.86 -10.17 3.83
N ALA A 94 -0.86 -9.30 3.64
CA ALA A 94 -0.01 -9.33 2.45
C ALA A 94 0.73 -10.67 2.31
N ALA A 95 1.42 -11.14 3.35
CA ALA A 95 2.14 -12.41 3.28
C ALA A 95 1.23 -13.58 2.93
N ARG A 96 0.05 -13.66 3.55
CA ARG A 96 -0.92 -14.74 3.31
C ARG A 96 -1.59 -14.65 1.93
N LEU A 97 -1.87 -13.45 1.43
CA LEU A 97 -2.35 -13.27 0.05
C LEU A 97 -1.33 -13.82 -0.95
N LEU A 98 -0.05 -13.54 -0.74
CA LEU A 98 1.01 -13.99 -1.66
C LEU A 98 1.18 -15.51 -1.65
N ASP A 99 1.09 -16.13 -0.48
CA ASP A 99 1.09 -17.59 -0.36
C ASP A 99 -0.11 -18.19 -1.11
N ALA A 100 -1.31 -17.67 -0.86
CA ALA A 100 -2.53 -18.20 -1.44
C ALA A 100 -2.63 -18.02 -2.96
N VAL A 101 -2.21 -16.86 -3.48
CA VAL A 101 -2.14 -16.64 -4.93
C VAL A 101 -1.04 -17.48 -5.56
N GLY A 102 0.11 -17.64 -4.89
CA GLY A 102 1.20 -18.49 -5.35
C GLY A 102 0.77 -19.94 -5.50
N ASP A 103 0.12 -20.50 -4.49
CA ASP A 103 -0.36 -21.88 -4.48
C ASP A 103 -1.44 -22.10 -5.56
N GLU A 104 -2.38 -21.17 -5.71
CA GLU A 104 -3.41 -21.20 -6.76
C GLU A 104 -2.79 -21.18 -8.16
N LEU A 105 -1.80 -20.32 -8.42
CA LEU A 105 -1.14 -20.25 -9.71
C LEU A 105 -0.26 -21.48 -9.98
N ALA A 106 0.41 -22.01 -8.95
CA ALA A 106 1.21 -23.22 -9.04
C ALA A 106 0.37 -24.45 -9.41
N ALA A 107 -0.87 -24.53 -8.89
CA ALA A 107 -1.81 -25.60 -9.19
C ALA A 107 -2.36 -25.57 -10.63
N ARG A 108 -2.29 -24.43 -11.32
CA ARG A 108 -2.76 -24.29 -12.70
C ARG A 108 -1.78 -24.86 -13.71
N ALA A 109 -2.32 -25.39 -14.80
CA ALA A 109 -1.53 -25.67 -15.98
C ALA A 109 -0.91 -24.37 -16.51
N GLU A 110 0.30 -24.45 -17.05
CA GLU A 110 1.06 -23.28 -17.51
C GLU A 110 0.26 -22.42 -18.51
N ALA A 111 -0.56 -23.04 -19.35
CA ALA A 111 -1.42 -22.38 -20.35
C ALA A 111 -2.56 -21.54 -19.74
N ASP A 112 -2.97 -21.85 -18.52
CA ASP A 112 -4.07 -21.20 -17.81
C ASP A 112 -3.59 -20.13 -16.82
N ARG A 113 -2.27 -19.99 -16.65
CA ARG A 113 -1.66 -18.97 -15.81
C ARG A 113 -1.76 -17.60 -16.48
N PRO A 114 -2.05 -16.53 -15.72
CA PRO A 114 -2.05 -15.17 -16.27
C PRO A 114 -0.64 -14.81 -16.74
N ASP A 115 -0.54 -14.02 -17.80
CA ASP A 115 0.74 -13.50 -18.26
C ASP A 115 1.30 -12.44 -17.31
N ARG A 116 0.42 -11.78 -16.56
CA ARG A 116 0.78 -10.74 -15.60
C ARG A 116 0.06 -10.90 -14.28
N VAL A 117 0.80 -10.69 -13.19
CA VAL A 117 0.26 -10.60 -11.83
C VAL A 117 0.61 -9.22 -11.27
N VAL A 118 -0.41 -8.48 -10.84
CA VAL A 118 -0.26 -7.21 -10.14
C VAL A 118 -0.83 -7.37 -8.74
N VAL A 119 -0.02 -7.05 -7.73
CA VAL A 119 -0.41 -7.10 -6.32
C VAL A 119 -0.59 -5.69 -5.80
N LEU A 120 -1.81 -5.35 -5.37
CA LEU A 120 -2.15 -4.08 -4.75
C LEU A 120 -2.33 -4.26 -3.24
N LEU A 121 -1.48 -3.60 -2.47
CA LEU A 121 -1.54 -3.56 -1.00
C LEU A 121 -2.05 -2.18 -0.57
N VAL A 122 -3.14 -2.14 0.20
CA VAL A 122 -3.76 -0.88 0.65
C VAL A 122 -3.91 -0.91 2.15
N GLY A 123 -3.29 0.03 2.87
CA GLY A 123 -3.36 0.06 4.33
C GLY A 123 -2.36 0.96 5.01
N GLU A 124 -2.21 0.82 6.33
CA GLU A 124 -1.20 1.56 7.10
C GLU A 124 0.12 0.79 7.11
N ALA A 125 1.11 1.24 6.31
CA ALA A 125 2.38 0.52 6.16
C ALA A 125 3.40 0.82 7.28
N GLY A 126 3.10 1.82 8.12
CA GLY A 126 3.97 2.25 9.22
C GLY A 126 4.03 1.32 10.43
N VAL A 127 3.17 0.30 10.51
CA VAL A 127 2.99 -0.55 11.69
C VAL A 127 3.24 -2.04 11.40
N GLY A 128 3.49 -2.83 12.45
CA GLY A 128 3.69 -4.28 12.37
C GLY A 128 5.07 -4.73 11.88
N ASP A 129 5.28 -6.05 11.84
CA ASP A 129 6.48 -6.68 11.28
C ASP A 129 6.23 -7.08 9.81
N THR A 130 7.06 -6.53 8.92
CA THR A 130 6.94 -6.71 7.46
C THR A 130 7.91 -7.73 6.89
N ALA A 131 8.74 -8.39 7.72
CA ALA A 131 9.81 -9.27 7.24
C ALA A 131 9.30 -10.39 6.32
N ALA A 132 8.23 -11.08 6.73
CA ALA A 132 7.64 -12.18 5.97
C ALA A 132 7.01 -11.73 4.64
N ALA A 133 6.34 -10.57 4.63
CA ALA A 133 5.79 -9.99 3.41
C ALA A 133 6.90 -9.54 2.46
N ARG A 134 7.93 -8.86 2.97
CA ARG A 134 9.08 -8.39 2.20
C ARG A 134 9.85 -9.53 1.54
N GLU A 135 10.08 -10.62 2.25
CA GLU A 135 10.74 -11.81 1.71
C GLU A 135 9.94 -12.39 0.54
N ARG A 136 8.62 -12.54 0.70
CA ARG A 136 7.72 -13.03 -0.36
C ARG A 136 7.69 -12.08 -1.56
N ILE A 137 7.56 -10.77 -1.33
CA ILE A 137 7.57 -9.76 -2.39
C ILE A 137 8.86 -9.87 -3.21
N ALA A 138 10.03 -9.94 -2.54
CA ALA A 138 11.31 -10.09 -3.21
C ALA A 138 11.39 -11.38 -4.05
N HIS A 139 10.93 -12.51 -3.51
CA HIS A 139 10.90 -13.78 -4.23
C HIS A 139 9.97 -13.72 -5.45
N GLN A 140 8.73 -13.27 -5.27
CA GLN A 140 7.71 -13.22 -6.33
C GLN A 140 8.09 -12.26 -7.46
N HIS A 141 8.63 -11.08 -7.11
CA HIS A 141 9.12 -10.11 -8.09
C HIS A 141 10.31 -10.67 -8.89
N SER A 142 11.33 -11.24 -8.23
CA SER A 142 12.54 -11.71 -8.91
C SER A 142 12.34 -13.01 -9.72
N THR A 143 11.45 -13.89 -9.26
CA THR A 143 11.25 -15.21 -9.88
C THR A 143 10.18 -15.17 -10.97
N TYR A 144 9.09 -14.45 -10.74
CA TYR A 144 7.90 -14.48 -11.59
C TYR A 144 7.51 -13.12 -12.17
N ALA A 145 8.30 -12.06 -11.94
CA ALA A 145 8.02 -10.70 -12.37
C ALA A 145 6.63 -10.19 -11.97
N TRP A 146 6.20 -10.54 -10.75
CA TRP A 146 4.99 -9.94 -10.18
C TRP A 146 5.25 -8.46 -9.89
N GLU A 147 4.27 -7.63 -10.26
CA GLU A 147 4.30 -6.20 -9.95
C GLU A 147 3.66 -5.94 -8.60
N PHE A 148 4.21 -4.98 -7.85
CA PHE A 148 3.73 -4.63 -6.53
C PHE A 148 3.43 -3.14 -6.43
N VAL A 149 2.24 -2.83 -5.90
CA VAL A 149 1.77 -1.46 -5.67
C VAL A 149 1.38 -1.33 -4.20
N LEU A 150 1.87 -0.27 -3.55
CA LEU A 150 1.54 0.04 -2.17
C LEU A 150 0.83 1.40 -2.07
N VAL A 151 -0.38 1.39 -1.51
CA VAL A 151 -1.11 2.58 -1.07
C VAL A 151 -1.00 2.67 0.45
N ASP A 152 -0.10 3.52 0.93
CA ASP A 152 0.12 3.77 2.36
C ASP A 152 -0.83 4.86 2.87
N VAL A 153 -1.78 4.48 3.71
CA VAL A 153 -2.82 5.36 4.24
C VAL A 153 -2.40 5.91 5.59
N LEU A 154 -2.19 7.22 5.66
CA LEU A 154 -1.89 7.88 6.93
C LEU A 154 -3.14 7.90 7.82
N THR A 155 -3.01 7.46 9.08
CA THR A 155 -4.14 7.43 10.04
C THR A 155 -4.04 8.54 11.09
N ASP A 156 -2.83 9.04 11.31
CA ASP A 156 -2.51 10.11 12.24
C ASP A 156 -2.32 11.45 11.52
N GLY A 157 -3.12 12.45 11.89
CA GLY A 157 -3.01 13.82 11.37
C GLY A 157 -1.78 14.60 11.85
N VAL A 158 -0.69 13.92 12.20
CA VAL A 158 0.58 14.58 12.49
C VAL A 158 1.32 14.71 11.16
N PRO A 159 1.47 15.92 10.59
CA PRO A 159 2.26 16.10 9.39
C PRO A 159 3.66 15.53 9.62
N ALA A 160 4.12 14.74 8.65
CA ALA A 160 5.40 14.02 8.63
C ALA A 160 6.59 14.78 9.23
N GLY A 161 6.64 16.11 9.06
CA GLY A 161 7.69 16.97 9.61
C GLY A 161 7.80 17.00 11.15
N ARG A 162 6.79 16.54 11.89
CA ARG A 162 6.80 16.53 13.37
C ARG A 162 7.11 15.16 13.99
N ARG A 163 7.05 14.07 13.21
CA ARG A 163 7.37 12.71 13.70
C ARG A 163 8.89 12.50 13.80
N ALA A 164 9.67 13.13 12.91
CA ALA A 164 11.13 13.05 12.92
C ALA A 164 11.78 13.71 14.16
N THR A 165 11.17 14.76 14.74
CA THR A 165 11.73 15.45 15.91
C THR A 165 11.48 14.72 17.23
N ALA A 166 10.51 13.80 17.29
CA ALA A 166 10.24 13.02 18.50
C ALA A 166 11.14 11.77 18.63
N ALA A 167 11.61 11.22 17.52
CA ALA A 167 12.58 10.12 17.50
C ALA A 167 14.04 10.59 17.73
N ALA A 168 14.32 11.89 17.57
CA ALA A 168 15.61 12.51 17.89
C ALA A 168 15.69 13.06 19.34
N GLY A 169 14.74 12.71 20.21
CA GLY A 169 14.74 13.04 21.63
C GLY A 169 15.75 12.23 22.44
N GLY A 170 17.03 12.25 22.04
CA GLY A 170 18.12 11.85 22.92
C GLY A 170 18.23 12.84 24.08
N ALA A 171 18.17 12.32 25.30
CA ALA A 171 18.34 13.10 26.52
C ALA A 171 19.65 13.93 26.49
N PRO A 172 19.65 15.20 26.94
CA PRO A 172 20.89 15.93 27.13
C PRO A 172 21.58 15.42 28.40
N ALA A 173 22.66 14.65 28.24
CA ALA A 173 23.68 14.51 29.27
C ALA A 173 24.57 15.75 29.21
N GLY A 174 24.71 16.43 30.35
CA GLY A 174 25.39 17.72 30.45
C GLY A 174 26.90 17.66 30.18
N ALA A 175 27.43 18.80 29.74
CA ALA A 175 28.78 19.25 30.06
C ALA A 175 28.83 20.78 30.03
N GLU A 176 29.74 21.29 30.84
CA GLU A 176 29.86 22.64 31.38
C GLU A 176 30.03 23.81 30.39
N GLN A 177 29.73 24.99 30.92
CA GLN A 177 30.08 26.31 30.38
C GLN A 177 31.60 26.50 30.26
N ALA A 178 32.04 27.14 29.18
CA ALA A 178 33.02 28.23 29.24
C ALA A 178 33.00 29.06 27.94
N GLU A 179 33.06 30.38 28.13
CA GLU A 179 33.02 31.46 27.15
C GLU A 179 34.20 31.47 26.16
N GLY A 180 33.96 32.06 24.98
CA GLY A 180 35.02 32.48 24.06
C GLY A 180 34.45 33.17 22.83
N ALA A 181 34.45 34.50 22.84
CA ALA A 181 34.05 35.39 21.74
C ALA A 181 35.06 35.38 20.57
N GLY A 182 34.57 35.55 19.35
CA GLY A 182 35.37 35.81 18.14
C GLY A 182 34.51 35.97 16.88
N ASP A 183 34.35 37.21 16.43
CA ASP A 183 33.82 37.65 15.13
C ASP A 183 34.71 37.17 13.95
N ASP A 184 34.11 36.65 12.87
CA ASP A 184 34.06 37.26 11.51
C ASP A 184 33.47 36.25 10.47
N PRO A 185 32.93 36.72 9.32
CA PRO A 185 31.92 36.03 8.52
C PRO A 185 32.44 35.43 7.20
N GLN A 186 31.51 34.80 6.46
CA GLN A 186 31.60 34.21 5.11
C GLN A 186 31.72 32.68 5.06
N GLY A 187 30.55 32.05 5.15
CA GLY A 187 30.32 30.71 4.60
C GLY A 187 28.95 30.69 3.96
N THR A 188 28.92 30.66 2.63
CA THR A 188 27.71 30.42 1.83
C THR A 188 27.10 29.08 2.25
N ALA A 189 26.10 29.14 3.13
CA ALA A 189 25.31 27.97 3.50
C ALA A 189 24.48 27.53 2.29
N ALA A 190 24.90 26.42 1.70
CA ALA A 190 24.07 25.64 0.81
C ALA A 190 22.71 25.41 1.48
N VAL A 191 21.64 25.77 0.78
CA VAL A 191 20.27 25.47 1.18
C VAL A 191 20.17 23.97 1.34
N ALA A 192 20.15 23.50 2.58
CA ALA A 192 19.86 22.11 2.89
C ALA A 192 18.43 21.82 2.40
N VAL A 193 18.33 21.05 1.33
CA VAL A 193 17.08 20.44 0.88
C VAL A 193 16.63 19.53 2.02
N ALA A 194 15.62 19.98 2.77
CA ALA A 194 15.03 19.19 3.84
C ALA A 194 14.38 17.94 3.23
N ASP A 195 14.95 16.80 3.59
CA ASP A 195 14.53 15.44 3.23
C ASP A 195 13.07 15.19 3.68
N ARG A 196 12.20 14.73 2.76
CA ARG A 196 10.77 14.45 3.01
C ARG A 196 10.57 13.02 3.54
N PRO A 197 9.92 12.76 4.69
CA PRO A 197 9.66 11.39 5.13
C PRO A 197 8.17 11.03 5.14
N GLY A 198 7.78 10.06 4.30
CA GLY A 198 6.48 9.38 4.35
C GLY A 198 6.52 8.12 3.48
N ALA A 199 6.50 8.30 2.17
CA ALA A 199 6.59 7.22 1.18
C ALA A 199 7.87 6.34 1.22
N PRO A 200 9.11 6.88 1.36
CA PRO A 200 10.32 6.04 1.29
C PRO A 200 10.43 5.05 2.46
N ALA A 201 9.85 5.36 3.62
CA ALA A 201 9.88 4.48 4.78
C ALA A 201 8.93 3.27 4.61
N ALA A 202 7.71 3.49 4.13
CA ALA A 202 6.74 2.43 3.86
C ALA A 202 7.23 1.47 2.75
N ALA A 203 7.70 2.05 1.64
CA ALA A 203 8.26 1.32 0.50
C ALA A 203 9.37 0.35 0.94
N ALA A 204 10.36 0.85 1.69
CA ALA A 204 11.50 0.05 2.16
C ALA A 204 11.10 -1.07 3.15
N ARG A 205 10.07 -0.86 3.97
CA ARG A 205 9.58 -1.86 4.92
C ARG A 205 9.01 -3.08 4.21
N PHE A 206 8.25 -2.89 3.14
CA PHE A 206 7.66 -3.98 2.35
C PHE A 206 8.57 -4.45 1.20
N GLY A 207 9.63 -3.71 0.86
CA GLY A 207 10.45 -4.00 -0.33
C GLY A 207 9.73 -3.69 -1.64
N VAL A 208 8.73 -2.81 -1.61
CA VAL A 208 8.05 -2.30 -2.81
C VAL A 208 8.85 -1.09 -3.32
N PRO A 209 9.07 -0.94 -4.64
CA PRO A 209 9.74 0.23 -5.19
C PRO A 209 9.06 1.54 -4.74
N ALA A 210 9.84 2.57 -4.43
CA ALA A 210 9.28 3.87 -4.05
C ALA A 210 8.45 4.50 -5.20
N THR A 211 8.81 4.19 -6.44
CA THR A 211 8.05 4.56 -7.65
C THR A 211 6.67 3.92 -7.70
N ALA A 212 6.48 2.74 -7.09
CA ALA A 212 5.21 2.01 -6.99
C ALA A 212 4.58 2.09 -5.60
N THR A 213 5.00 3.07 -4.78
CA THR A 213 4.40 3.40 -3.48
C THR A 213 3.81 4.80 -3.53
N ILE A 214 2.55 4.96 -3.13
CA ILE A 214 1.88 6.26 -2.97
C ILE A 214 1.36 6.41 -1.54
N THR A 215 1.50 7.61 -0.97
CA THR A 215 0.99 7.93 0.36
C THR A 215 -0.35 8.67 0.24
N ALA A 216 -1.39 8.12 0.84
CA ALA A 216 -2.70 8.73 0.93
C ALA A 216 -2.82 9.54 2.23
N GLY A 217 -3.30 10.78 2.11
CA GLY A 217 -3.63 11.59 3.27
C GLY A 217 -4.74 10.99 4.15
N PRO A 218 -4.88 11.43 5.42
CA PRO A 218 -5.77 10.82 6.42
C PRO A 218 -7.27 11.05 6.21
N GLY A 219 -7.64 11.66 5.08
CA GLY A 219 -9.00 12.01 4.71
C GLY A 219 -9.53 11.15 3.57
N ALA A 220 -10.86 11.20 3.37
CA ALA A 220 -11.49 10.47 2.28
C ALA A 220 -10.97 10.90 0.91
N GLU A 221 -10.73 12.20 0.71
CA GLU A 221 -10.22 12.75 -0.55
C GLU A 221 -8.85 12.17 -0.91
N GLY A 222 -7.90 12.15 0.03
CA GLY A 222 -6.56 11.58 -0.18
C GLY A 222 -6.62 10.08 -0.50
N VAL A 223 -7.44 9.31 0.22
CA VAL A 223 -7.65 7.88 -0.07
C VAL A 223 -8.25 7.65 -1.45
N THR A 224 -9.29 8.42 -1.82
CA THR A 224 -9.91 8.32 -3.14
C THR A 224 -8.92 8.66 -4.26
N ALA A 225 -8.13 9.72 -4.10
CA ALA A 225 -7.11 10.11 -5.08
C ALA A 225 -6.00 9.07 -5.20
N ALA A 226 -5.54 8.50 -4.07
CA ALA A 226 -4.53 7.45 -4.09
C ALA A 226 -5.01 6.16 -4.77
N LEU A 227 -6.27 5.75 -4.55
CA LEU A 227 -6.86 4.60 -5.25
C LEU A 227 -7.09 4.89 -6.74
N ALA A 228 -7.42 6.12 -7.13
CA ALA A 228 -7.47 6.51 -8.53
C ALA A 228 -6.08 6.40 -9.20
N ALA A 229 -5.03 6.90 -8.54
CA ALA A 229 -3.65 6.74 -9.00
C ALA A 229 -3.23 5.27 -9.08
N ALA A 230 -3.60 4.45 -8.09
CA ALA A 230 -3.35 3.01 -8.13
C ALA A 230 -4.05 2.34 -9.33
N SER A 231 -5.28 2.73 -9.66
CA SER A 231 -5.96 2.27 -10.87
C SER A 231 -5.18 2.63 -12.13
N ALA A 232 -4.72 3.88 -12.24
CA ALA A 232 -3.90 4.31 -13.38
C ALA A 232 -2.58 3.53 -13.49
N PHE A 233 -1.92 3.25 -12.37
CA PHE A 233 -0.75 2.37 -12.35
C PHE A 233 -1.07 0.96 -12.86
N VAL A 234 -2.18 0.36 -12.40
CA VAL A 234 -2.59 -0.98 -12.86
C VAL A 234 -2.86 -0.99 -14.36
N SER A 235 -3.52 0.05 -14.90
CA SER A 235 -3.70 0.19 -16.36
C SER A 235 -2.37 0.26 -17.10
N ARG A 236 -1.39 1.03 -16.61
CA ARG A 236 -0.03 1.06 -17.18
C ARG A 236 0.60 -0.34 -17.15
N ALA A 237 0.61 -0.99 -15.99
CA ALA A 237 1.18 -2.32 -15.80
C ALA A 237 0.59 -3.34 -16.77
N ARG A 238 -0.73 -3.33 -16.99
CA ARG A 238 -1.42 -4.24 -17.93
C ARG A 238 -1.00 -4.08 -19.38
N THR A 239 -0.55 -2.89 -19.77
CA THR A 239 -0.10 -2.60 -21.15
C THR A 239 1.40 -2.82 -21.35
N THR A 240 2.17 -2.82 -20.26
CA THR A 240 3.62 -3.05 -20.27
C THR A 240 3.94 -4.53 -20.46
N ARG A 241 5.02 -4.87 -21.17
CA ARG A 241 5.42 -6.27 -21.36
C ARG A 241 5.95 -6.88 -20.06
N PRO A 242 5.76 -8.18 -19.81
CA PRO A 242 6.37 -8.84 -18.67
C PRO A 242 7.88 -8.53 -18.57
N TYR A 243 8.39 -8.32 -17.36
CA TYR A 243 9.78 -7.91 -17.06
C TYR A 243 10.20 -6.51 -17.51
N GLU A 244 9.35 -5.78 -18.24
CA GLU A 244 9.60 -4.37 -18.54
C GLU A 244 9.16 -3.50 -17.36
N PRO A 245 9.98 -2.52 -16.93
CA PRO A 245 9.61 -1.63 -15.84
C PRO A 245 8.32 -0.87 -16.14
N VAL A 246 7.41 -0.86 -15.17
CA VAL A 246 6.20 -0.04 -15.22
C VAL A 246 6.50 1.37 -14.72
N ASP A 247 6.04 2.38 -15.46
CA ASP A 247 6.13 3.76 -15.01
C ASP A 247 5.40 3.96 -13.66
N GLY A 248 6.14 4.47 -12.69
CA GLY A 248 5.67 4.71 -11.33
C GLY A 248 4.59 5.78 -11.22
N PHE A 249 4.25 6.13 -9.98
CA PHE A 249 3.38 7.27 -9.70
C PHE A 249 4.09 8.58 -10.02
N SER A 250 3.41 9.40 -10.83
CA SER A 250 3.79 10.77 -11.17
C SER A 250 3.71 11.71 -9.95
N ASP A 251 4.39 12.85 -10.04
CA ASP A 251 4.36 13.87 -8.99
C ASP A 251 2.94 14.45 -8.80
N ASP A 252 2.17 14.58 -9.87
CA ASP A 252 0.78 15.06 -9.82
C ASP A 252 -0.15 14.06 -9.10
N GLU A 253 0.00 12.76 -9.38
CA GLU A 253 -0.72 11.68 -8.67
C GLU A 253 -0.39 11.72 -7.17
N ARG A 254 0.90 11.88 -6.81
CA ARG A 254 1.35 11.97 -5.42
C ARG A 254 0.80 13.21 -4.72
N ALA A 255 0.89 14.37 -5.35
CA ALA A 255 0.37 15.62 -4.82
C ALA A 255 -1.15 15.56 -4.61
N ALA A 256 -1.89 14.92 -5.53
CA ALA A 256 -3.33 14.73 -5.41
C ALA A 256 -3.71 13.74 -4.29
N ALA A 257 -2.84 12.79 -3.93
CA ALA A 257 -3.08 11.85 -2.83
C ALA A 257 -2.72 12.43 -1.45
N GLU A 258 -1.76 13.35 -1.38
CA GLU A 258 -1.29 14.01 -0.15
C GLU A 258 -2.26 15.11 0.37
N VAL A 259 -3.57 14.84 0.35
CA VAL A 259 -4.59 15.78 0.83
C VAL A 259 -4.69 15.72 2.35
N PRO A 260 -4.44 16.82 3.07
CA PRO A 260 -4.60 16.84 4.53
C PRO A 260 -6.06 16.63 4.93
N ASP A 261 -6.29 16.04 6.10
CA ASP A 261 -7.65 15.86 6.61
C ASP A 261 -8.27 17.22 6.97
N THR A 262 -9.17 17.70 6.11
CA THR A 262 -9.91 18.97 6.23
C THR A 262 -11.04 18.92 7.26
N ARG A 263 -11.31 17.77 7.90
CA ARG A 263 -12.35 17.68 8.93
C ARG A 263 -12.05 18.60 10.13
N PRO A 264 -13.08 19.24 10.72
CA PRO A 264 -12.91 20.05 11.92
C PRO A 264 -12.23 19.31 13.08
N GLY A 265 -11.36 19.98 13.82
CA GLY A 265 -10.58 19.39 14.92
C GLY A 265 -11.42 18.70 16.01
N TRP A 266 -12.64 19.19 16.27
CA TRP A 266 -13.55 18.56 17.23
C TRP A 266 -14.00 17.16 16.78
N ARG A 267 -14.12 16.90 15.47
CA ARG A 267 -14.38 15.54 14.94
C ARG A 267 -13.17 14.63 15.07
N LYS A 268 -11.95 15.19 15.11
CA LYS A 268 -10.71 14.44 15.36
C LYS A 268 -10.60 14.03 16.84
N LEU A 269 -11.09 14.87 17.76
CA LEU A 269 -11.08 14.61 19.21
C LEU A 269 -12.12 13.60 19.68
N LEU A 270 -13.23 13.45 18.95
CA LEU A 270 -14.24 12.41 19.23
C LEU A 270 -13.76 10.97 18.92
N ARG A 271 -12.49 10.78 18.52
CA ARG A 271 -11.83 9.47 18.32
C ARG A 271 -11.55 8.71 19.62
N ILE A 272 -11.83 9.28 20.80
CA ILE A 272 -11.71 8.61 22.10
C ILE A 272 -13.09 8.13 22.56
N ARG A 273 -13.49 6.91 22.17
CA ARG A 273 -14.46 6.07 22.89
C ARG A 273 -14.57 4.68 22.28
#